data_AF-A0A3D2DPM5-F1
#
_entry.id   AF-A0A3D2DPM5-F1
#
_cell.length_a   1.000
_cell.length_b   1.000
_cell.length_c   1.000
_cell.angle_alpha   90.00
_cell.angle_beta   90.00
_cell.angle_gamma   90.00
#
_symmetry.space_group_name_H-M   'P 1'
#
loop_
_entity.id
_entity.type
_entity.pdbx_description
1 polymer ?
#
loop_
_entity_poly.entity_id
_entity_poly.type
_entity_poly.pdbx_seq_one_letter_code
_entity_poly.pdbx_strand_id
1 'polypeptide(L)'
;MKWMSKLSDIAVPLVLIFGIISIVLSVKSTGGLTGLFAIQPENPASFNTLVSLSIGSFVCGAVSFTPDVLRFAKNKKQTLIIMFLAMIIANPLMIILGAVGAIATGYSDITFVLAAQGLLAPAFIVMILNIWSTAQGCVYSGSLSLGNTFKVNRKTLVIGFGLAGTIGAIIGFYNYFGTFINFLATTIPALGGVFIADYLVKYRKGYPSLEGNEIPAVNWGAFIAWGLGIATNYVGFGITQVNCIIVAAAIEAVFAVISAKRANTKKAAAVEIQHA
;
A
#
# COMPACT_ATOMS: atom_id res chain seq x y z
N MET A 1 -2.27 -21.29 1.04
CA MET A 1 -3.23 -20.35 0.41
C MET A 1 -4.70 -20.70 0.66
N LYS A 2 -5.12 -21.97 0.56
CA LYS A 2 -6.53 -22.37 0.81
C LYS A 2 -7.12 -21.85 2.13
N TRP A 3 -6.35 -21.84 3.21
CA TRP A 3 -6.81 -21.31 4.51
C TRP A 3 -6.90 -19.79 4.57
N MET A 4 -6.04 -19.05 3.87
CA MET A 4 -6.11 -17.58 3.85
C MET A 4 -7.34 -17.12 3.07
N SER A 5 -7.62 -17.75 1.92
CA SER A 5 -8.84 -17.48 1.15
C SER A 5 -10.08 -17.69 2.00
N LYS A 6 -10.21 -18.88 2.63
CA LYS A 6 -11.38 -19.19 3.47
C LYS A 6 -11.60 -18.21 4.62
N LEU A 7 -10.52 -17.74 5.25
CA LEU A 7 -10.63 -16.74 6.32
C LEU A 7 -11.11 -15.39 5.76
N SER A 8 -10.52 -14.93 4.66
CA SER A 8 -10.93 -13.70 3.99
C SER A 8 -12.37 -13.77 3.46
N ASP A 9 -12.80 -14.93 2.96
CA ASP A 9 -14.15 -15.17 2.43
C ASP A 9 -15.24 -14.99 3.52
N ILE A 10 -14.89 -15.17 4.79
CA ILE A 10 -15.78 -14.97 5.94
C ILE A 10 -15.58 -13.57 6.54
N ALA A 11 -14.32 -13.16 6.71
CA ALA A 11 -13.97 -11.89 7.34
C ALA A 11 -14.53 -10.70 6.56
N VAL A 12 -14.28 -10.64 5.25
CA VAL A 12 -14.64 -9.47 4.43
C VAL A 12 -16.16 -9.20 4.44
N PRO A 13 -17.05 -10.18 4.20
CA PRO A 13 -18.49 -9.94 4.28
C PRO A 13 -18.95 -9.52 5.67
N LEU A 14 -18.41 -10.11 6.75
CA LEU A 14 -18.79 -9.75 8.11
C LEU A 14 -18.38 -8.31 8.46
N VAL A 15 -17.17 -7.90 8.10
CA VAL A 15 -16.72 -6.51 8.28
C VAL A 15 -17.63 -5.55 7.51
N LEU A 16 -18.01 -5.88 6.26
CA LEU A 16 -18.93 -5.05 5.48
C LEU A 16 -20.32 -4.96 6.10
N ILE A 17 -20.90 -6.08 6.53
CA ILE A 17 -22.23 -6.12 7.16
C ILE A 17 -22.24 -5.25 8.42
N PHE A 18 -21.31 -5.48 9.34
CA PHE A 18 -21.27 -4.73 10.58
C PHE A 18 -20.82 -3.28 10.39
N GLY A 19 -19.99 -2.99 9.39
CA GLY A 19 -19.68 -1.62 8.99
C GLY A 19 -20.91 -0.87 8.50
N ILE A 20 -21.73 -1.49 7.63
CA ILE A 20 -22.98 -0.87 7.13
C ILE A 20 -23.97 -0.66 8.29
N ILE A 21 -24.12 -1.64 9.18
CA ILE A 21 -24.93 -1.51 10.39
C ILE A 21 -24.44 -0.33 11.23
N SER A 22 -23.12 -0.20 11.42
CA SER A 22 -22.52 0.90 12.16
C SER A 22 -22.81 2.27 11.54
N ILE A 23 -22.75 2.39 10.20
CA ILE A 23 -23.14 3.64 9.51
C ILE A 23 -24.60 3.98 9.81
N VAL A 24 -25.51 3.01 9.68
CA VAL A 24 -26.94 3.25 9.90
C VAL A 24 -27.21 3.68 11.34
N LEU A 25 -26.57 3.04 12.32
CA LEU A 25 -26.69 3.41 13.73
C LEU A 25 -26.09 4.78 14.01
N SER A 26 -24.93 5.08 13.42
CA SER A 26 -24.25 6.38 13.54
C SER A 26 -25.15 7.51 13.01
N VAL A 27 -25.66 7.39 11.78
CA VAL A 27 -26.56 8.37 11.17
C VAL A 27 -27.83 8.58 12.00
N LYS A 28 -28.39 7.50 12.57
CA LYS A 28 -29.56 7.62 13.45
C LYS A 28 -29.22 8.36 14.76
N SER A 29 -28.07 8.03 15.37
CA SER A 29 -27.64 8.63 16.63
C SER A 29 -27.31 10.12 16.52
N THR A 30 -26.88 10.58 15.34
CA THR A 30 -26.57 11.99 15.07
C THR A 30 -27.78 12.81 14.62
N GLY A 31 -29.01 12.29 14.71
CA GLY A 31 -30.22 13.00 14.27
C GLY A 31 -30.42 13.02 12.76
N GLY A 32 -29.89 12.03 12.04
CA GLY A 32 -29.98 11.90 10.59
C GLY A 32 -28.73 12.40 9.85
N LEU A 33 -28.78 12.38 8.52
CA LEU A 33 -27.66 12.83 7.69
C LEU A 33 -27.34 14.32 7.91
N THR A 34 -28.37 15.14 8.09
CA THR A 34 -28.23 16.57 8.36
C THR A 34 -27.46 16.84 9.64
N GLY A 35 -27.78 16.13 10.73
CA GLY A 35 -27.06 16.26 11.99
C GLY A 35 -25.64 15.68 11.93
N LEU A 36 -25.40 14.64 11.13
CA LEU A 36 -24.04 14.13 10.88
C LEU A 36 -23.15 15.18 10.19
N PHE A 37 -23.65 15.83 9.13
CA PHE A 37 -22.90 16.86 8.41
C PHE A 37 -22.76 18.18 9.18
N ALA A 38 -23.61 18.41 10.19
CA ALA A 38 -23.49 19.56 11.08
C ALA A 38 -22.31 19.44 12.07
N ILE A 39 -21.80 18.23 12.30
CA ILE A 39 -20.62 18.01 13.16
C ILE A 39 -19.37 18.44 12.40
N GLN A 40 -18.79 19.55 12.83
CA GLN A 40 -17.57 20.10 12.24
C GLN A 40 -16.38 19.90 13.19
N PRO A 41 -15.20 19.51 12.68
CA PRO A 41 -13.99 19.42 13.50
C PRO A 41 -13.54 20.83 13.91
N GLU A 42 -13.07 20.99 15.16
CA GLU A 42 -12.53 22.26 15.65
C GLU A 42 -11.29 22.71 14.86
N ASN A 43 -10.46 21.76 14.44
CA ASN A 43 -9.25 21.99 13.66
C ASN A 43 -9.26 21.11 12.40
N PRO A 44 -9.90 21.57 11.30
CA PRO A 44 -9.94 20.81 10.07
C PRO A 44 -8.54 20.65 9.48
N ALA A 45 -8.15 19.41 9.18
CA ALA A 45 -6.93 19.14 8.44
C ALA A 45 -7.03 19.70 7.01
N SER A 46 -5.89 20.15 6.46
CA SER A 46 -5.86 20.60 5.06
C SER A 46 -6.23 19.45 4.11
N PHE A 47 -6.81 19.79 2.95
CA PHE A 47 -7.15 18.80 1.93
C PHE A 47 -5.96 17.90 1.56
N ASN A 48 -4.76 18.48 1.41
CA ASN A 48 -3.54 17.73 1.14
C ASN A 48 -3.18 16.74 2.27
N THR A 49 -3.41 17.10 3.53
CA THR A 49 -3.20 16.20 4.67
C THR A 49 -4.17 15.03 4.61
N LEU A 50 -5.46 15.29 4.35
CA LEU A 50 -6.48 14.24 4.22
C LEU A 50 -6.18 13.29 3.06
N VAL A 51 -5.76 13.83 1.91
CA VAL A 51 -5.31 13.03 0.76
C VAL A 51 -4.08 12.19 1.13
N SER A 52 -3.12 12.78 1.84
CA SER A 52 -1.90 12.08 2.26
C SER A 52 -2.21 10.90 3.18
N LEU A 53 -3.08 11.09 4.18
CA LEU A 53 -3.52 10.02 5.08
C LEU A 53 -4.29 8.93 4.34
N SER A 54 -5.16 9.32 3.40
CA SER A 54 -5.96 8.40 2.59
C SER A 54 -5.10 7.54 1.65
N ILE A 55 -4.05 8.13 1.05
CA ILE A 55 -3.11 7.40 0.22
C ILE A 55 -2.22 6.51 1.10
N GLY A 56 -1.67 7.07 2.18
CA GLY A 56 -0.76 6.37 3.09
C GLY A 56 -1.34 5.09 3.69
N SER A 57 -2.64 5.08 3.98
CA SER A 57 -3.33 3.93 4.57
C SER A 57 -3.29 2.68 3.69
N PHE A 58 -3.16 2.84 2.36
CA PHE A 58 -3.22 1.72 1.41
C PHE A 58 -2.05 1.64 0.43
N VAL A 59 -1.19 2.66 0.36
CA VAL A 59 -0.13 2.76 -0.66
C VAL A 59 0.84 1.57 -0.66
N CYS A 60 1.17 1.03 0.52
CA CYS A 60 2.03 -0.15 0.63
C CYS A 60 1.37 -1.38 -0.01
N GLY A 61 0.07 -1.59 0.22
CA GLY A 61 -0.70 -2.64 -0.45
C GLY A 61 -0.78 -2.43 -1.96
N ALA A 62 -1.01 -1.19 -2.40
CA ALA A 62 -1.13 -0.82 -3.81
C ALA A 62 0.17 -1.03 -4.61
N VAL A 63 1.31 -0.63 -4.05
CA VAL A 63 2.60 -0.65 -4.77
C VAL A 63 3.35 -1.97 -4.53
N SER A 64 3.37 -2.48 -3.29
CA SER A 64 4.23 -3.59 -2.90
C SER A 64 3.53 -4.95 -2.90
N PHE A 65 2.29 -5.04 -2.41
CA PHE A 65 1.62 -6.35 -2.23
C PHE A 65 0.77 -6.76 -3.44
N THR A 66 0.30 -5.78 -4.19
CA THR A 66 -0.51 -5.99 -5.39
C THR A 66 0.13 -6.97 -6.39
N PRO A 67 1.43 -6.88 -6.72
CA PRO A 67 2.10 -7.89 -7.57
C PRO A 67 2.05 -9.32 -7.01
N ASP A 68 2.17 -9.49 -5.69
CA ASP A 68 2.16 -10.81 -5.04
C ASP A 68 0.81 -11.53 -5.16
N VAL A 69 -0.28 -10.75 -5.20
CA VAL A 69 -1.64 -11.27 -5.33
C VAL A 69 -2.01 -11.43 -6.80
N LEU A 70 -1.72 -10.42 -7.62
CA LEU A 70 -2.12 -10.39 -9.03
C LEU A 70 -1.37 -11.39 -9.90
N ARG A 71 -0.20 -11.90 -9.48
CA ARG A 71 0.48 -13.00 -10.18
C ARG A 71 -0.35 -14.28 -10.25
N PHE A 72 -1.39 -14.41 -9.41
CA PHE A 72 -2.33 -15.53 -9.44
C PHE A 72 -3.58 -15.24 -10.29
N ALA A 73 -3.71 -14.03 -10.86
CA ALA A 73 -4.81 -13.68 -11.75
C ALA A 73 -4.69 -14.43 -13.08
N LYS A 74 -5.84 -14.89 -13.61
CA LYS A 74 -5.86 -15.70 -14.84
C LYS A 74 -5.49 -14.90 -16.09
N ASN A 75 -5.83 -13.61 -16.13
CA ASN A 75 -5.58 -12.74 -17.27
C ASN A 75 -5.57 -11.25 -16.88
N LYS A 76 -5.04 -10.42 -17.78
CA LYS A 76 -4.90 -8.96 -17.61
C LYS A 76 -6.23 -8.25 -17.36
N LYS A 77 -7.31 -8.67 -18.02
CA LYS A 77 -8.64 -8.05 -17.86
C LYS A 77 -9.16 -8.25 -16.44
N GLN A 78 -9.02 -9.46 -15.90
CA GLN A 78 -9.41 -9.78 -14.54
C GLN A 78 -8.58 -8.97 -13.52
N THR A 79 -7.27 -8.85 -13.75
CA THR A 79 -6.38 -8.01 -12.95
C THR A 79 -6.87 -6.56 -12.86
N LEU A 80 -7.21 -5.95 -14.00
CA LEU A 80 -7.69 -4.57 -14.06
C LEU A 80 -9.03 -4.39 -13.33
N ILE A 81 -9.97 -5.34 -13.50
CA ILE A 81 -11.27 -5.29 -12.82
C ILE A 81 -11.10 -5.41 -11.31
N ILE A 82 -10.29 -6.36 -10.83
CA ILE A 82 -10.05 -6.54 -9.40
C ILE A 82 -9.45 -5.27 -8.80
N MET A 83 -8.46 -4.68 -9.47
CA MET A 83 -7.83 -3.44 -9.00
C MET A 83 -8.79 -2.27 -8.99
N PHE A 84 -9.63 -2.13 -10.03
CA PHE A 84 -10.64 -1.09 -10.07
C PHE A 84 -11.63 -1.22 -8.91
N LEU A 85 -12.19 -2.41 -8.69
CA LEU A 85 -13.13 -2.65 -7.60
C LEU A 85 -12.48 -2.43 -6.23
N ALA A 86 -11.26 -2.91 -6.03
CA ALA A 86 -10.54 -2.75 -4.77
C ALA A 86 -10.22 -1.28 -4.47
N MET A 87 -9.70 -0.53 -5.45
CA MET A 87 -9.20 0.83 -5.24
C MET A 87 -10.30 1.89 -5.29
N ILE A 88 -11.30 1.73 -6.16
CA ILE A 88 -12.32 2.76 -6.38
C ILE A 88 -13.57 2.52 -5.52
N ILE A 89 -13.88 1.26 -5.21
CA ILE A 89 -15.10 0.93 -4.45
C ILE A 89 -14.75 0.54 -3.02
N ALA A 90 -13.94 -0.51 -2.83
CA ALA A 90 -13.70 -1.05 -1.50
C ALA A 90 -12.90 -0.07 -0.61
N ASN A 91 -11.84 0.54 -1.13
CA ASN A 91 -10.99 1.42 -0.32
C ASN A 91 -11.73 2.67 0.19
N PRO A 92 -12.44 3.46 -0.64
CA PRO A 92 -13.21 4.60 -0.14
C PRO A 92 -14.35 4.18 0.79
N LEU A 93 -15.01 3.06 0.52
CA LEU A 93 -16.05 2.53 1.40
C LEU A 93 -15.48 2.27 2.81
N MET A 94 -14.32 1.63 2.92
CA MET A 94 -13.68 1.37 4.22
C MET A 94 -13.34 2.66 4.97
N ILE A 95 -12.88 3.69 4.27
CA ILE A 95 -12.61 5.01 4.88
C ILE A 95 -13.91 5.64 5.39
N ILE A 96 -15.00 5.58 4.62
CA ILE A 96 -16.31 6.12 5.01
C ILE A 96 -16.87 5.39 6.25
N LEU A 97 -16.77 4.05 6.29
CA LEU A 97 -17.19 3.25 7.45
C LEU A 97 -16.50 3.72 8.73
N GLY A 98 -15.18 3.94 8.67
CA GLY A 98 -14.40 4.43 9.81
C GLY A 98 -14.75 5.88 10.17
N ALA A 99 -14.83 6.78 9.18
CA ALA A 99 -15.07 8.19 9.40
C ALA A 99 -16.44 8.47 10.03
N VAL A 100 -17.51 7.87 9.49
CA VAL A 100 -18.87 8.07 10.01
C VAL A 100 -19.00 7.53 11.43
N GLY A 101 -18.44 6.34 11.68
CA GLY A 101 -18.42 5.75 13.03
C GLY A 101 -17.66 6.61 14.04
N ALA A 102 -16.52 7.17 13.63
CA ALA A 102 -15.72 8.04 14.48
C ALA A 102 -16.43 9.36 14.78
N ILE A 103 -17.08 9.97 13.80
CA ILE A 103 -17.85 11.22 14.00
C ILE A 103 -18.99 10.99 15.01
N ALA A 104 -19.71 9.87 14.92
CA ALA A 104 -20.86 9.62 15.78
C ALA A 104 -20.51 9.16 17.20
N THR A 105 -19.39 8.45 17.38
CA THR A 105 -19.05 7.82 18.67
C THR A 105 -17.81 8.39 19.35
N GLY A 106 -17.00 9.18 18.64
CA GLY A 106 -15.73 9.71 19.12
C GLY A 106 -14.56 8.71 19.07
N TYR A 107 -14.79 7.45 18.69
CA TYR A 107 -13.74 6.43 18.61
C TYR A 107 -13.17 6.29 17.21
N SER A 108 -11.84 6.26 17.09
CA SER A 108 -11.14 6.04 15.81
C SER A 108 -11.05 4.58 15.38
N ASP A 109 -11.42 3.63 16.25
CA ASP A 109 -11.36 2.19 15.98
C ASP A 109 -12.78 1.62 15.84
N ILE A 110 -13.02 0.91 14.74
CA ILE A 110 -14.32 0.30 14.42
C ILE A 110 -14.79 -0.68 15.50
N THR A 111 -13.89 -1.36 16.20
CA THR A 111 -14.23 -2.25 17.30
C THR A 111 -14.82 -1.46 18.47
N PHE A 112 -14.23 -0.32 18.83
CA PHE A 112 -14.77 0.55 19.88
C PHE A 112 -16.06 1.25 19.44
N VAL A 113 -16.16 1.65 18.17
CA VAL A 113 -17.41 2.17 17.58
C VAL A 113 -18.55 1.16 17.76
N LEU A 114 -18.34 -0.09 17.33
CA LEU A 114 -19.35 -1.15 17.45
C LEU A 114 -19.70 -1.45 18.91
N ALA A 115 -18.70 -1.45 19.79
CA ALA A 115 -18.91 -1.63 21.23
C ALA A 115 -19.79 -0.50 21.82
N ALA A 116 -19.49 0.76 21.48
CA ALA A 116 -20.26 1.93 21.91
C ALA A 116 -21.71 1.92 21.38
N GLN A 117 -21.93 1.30 20.23
CA GLN A 117 -23.25 1.10 19.63
C GLN A 117 -24.02 -0.10 20.22
N GLY A 118 -23.50 -0.75 21.26
CA GLY A 118 -24.13 -1.91 21.91
C GLY A 118 -23.89 -3.25 21.21
N LEU A 119 -23.01 -3.30 20.21
CA LEU A 119 -22.70 -4.49 19.41
C LEU A 119 -21.39 -5.16 19.87
N LEU A 120 -21.28 -5.47 21.16
CA LEU A 120 -20.04 -6.03 21.74
C LEU A 120 -19.60 -7.36 21.11
N ALA A 121 -20.52 -8.31 20.92
CA ALA A 121 -20.20 -9.60 20.31
C ALA A 121 -19.73 -9.44 18.84
N PRO A 122 -20.44 -8.70 17.98
CA PRO A 122 -19.93 -8.33 16.66
C PRO A 122 -18.59 -7.61 16.67
N ALA A 123 -18.39 -6.65 17.59
CA ALA A 123 -17.15 -5.90 17.72
C ALA A 123 -15.95 -6.83 17.92
N PHE A 124 -16.09 -7.81 18.82
CA PHE A 124 -15.04 -8.81 19.09
C PHE A 124 -14.76 -9.71 17.88
N ILE A 125 -15.80 -10.20 17.21
CA ILE A 125 -15.66 -11.06 16.03
C ILE A 125 -14.96 -10.29 14.89
N VAL A 126 -15.44 -9.08 14.59
CA VAL A 126 -14.87 -8.21 13.55
C VAL A 126 -13.42 -7.88 13.87
N MET A 127 -13.09 -7.55 15.12
CA MET A 127 -11.73 -7.27 15.55
C MET A 127 -10.78 -8.43 15.20
N ILE A 128 -11.11 -9.65 15.63
CA ILE A 128 -10.26 -10.83 15.42
C ILE A 128 -10.11 -11.12 13.93
N LEU A 129 -11.21 -11.14 13.19
CA LEU A 129 -11.21 -11.49 11.78
C LEU A 129 -10.45 -10.45 10.94
N ASN A 130 -10.62 -9.17 11.24
CA ASN A 130 -9.95 -8.10 10.53
C ASN A 130 -8.43 -8.09 10.79
N ILE A 131 -8.03 -8.21 12.07
CA ILE A 131 -6.60 -8.28 12.44
C ILE A 131 -5.95 -9.50 11.80
N TRP A 132 -6.58 -10.68 11.92
CA TRP A 132 -5.98 -11.91 11.42
C TRP A 132 -5.84 -11.89 9.89
N SER A 133 -6.92 -11.58 9.16
CA SER A 133 -6.92 -11.60 7.69
C SER A 133 -5.86 -10.67 7.09
N THR A 134 -5.74 -9.44 7.61
CA THR A 134 -4.76 -8.46 7.13
C THR A 134 -3.33 -8.79 7.56
N ALA A 135 -3.12 -9.13 8.83
CA ALA A 135 -1.78 -9.45 9.35
C ALA A 135 -1.16 -10.63 8.60
N GLN A 136 -1.96 -11.64 8.28
CA GLN A 136 -1.50 -12.79 7.50
C GLN A 136 -1.04 -12.40 6.10
N GLY A 137 -1.71 -11.44 5.44
CA GLY A 137 -1.29 -10.90 4.15
C GLY A 137 0.06 -10.19 4.22
N CYS A 138 0.23 -9.30 5.20
CA CYS A 138 1.48 -8.55 5.41
C CYS A 138 2.66 -9.49 5.71
N VAL A 139 2.46 -10.48 6.58
CA VAL A 139 3.50 -11.48 6.91
C VAL A 139 3.80 -12.36 5.70
N TYR A 140 2.80 -12.72 4.89
CA TYR A 140 3.02 -13.47 3.66
C TYR A 140 3.91 -12.71 2.68
N SER A 141 3.53 -11.48 2.32
CA SER A 141 4.31 -10.65 1.39
C SER A 141 5.69 -10.33 1.93
N GLY A 142 5.81 -9.89 3.19
CA GLY A 142 7.10 -9.58 3.81
C GLY A 142 8.04 -10.80 3.86
N SER A 143 7.52 -11.98 4.21
CA SER A 143 8.33 -13.20 4.26
C SER A 143 8.73 -13.71 2.88
N LEU A 144 7.92 -13.48 1.85
CA LEU A 144 8.25 -13.78 0.47
C LEU A 144 9.35 -12.87 -0.06
N SER A 145 9.22 -11.55 0.14
CA SER A 145 10.23 -10.58 -0.30
C SER A 145 11.58 -10.84 0.37
N LEU A 146 11.63 -10.89 1.70
CA LEU A 146 12.89 -11.11 2.43
C LEU A 146 13.45 -12.52 2.22
N GLY A 147 12.59 -13.53 2.10
CA GLY A 147 13.01 -14.90 1.83
C GLY A 147 13.70 -15.04 0.49
N ASN A 148 13.21 -14.35 -0.54
CA ASN A 148 13.83 -14.36 -1.87
C ASN A 148 15.10 -13.50 -1.93
N THR A 149 15.14 -12.36 -1.23
CA THR A 149 16.31 -11.46 -1.23
C THR A 149 17.47 -12.02 -0.42
N PHE A 150 17.22 -12.47 0.81
CA PHE A 150 18.27 -12.91 1.74
C PHE A 150 18.42 -14.44 1.81
N LYS A 151 17.63 -15.20 1.04
CA LYS A 151 17.61 -16.67 1.05
C LYS A 151 17.35 -17.28 2.43
N VAL A 152 16.59 -16.57 3.28
CA VAL A 152 16.24 -17.00 4.64
C VAL A 152 14.97 -17.84 4.60
N ASN A 153 14.91 -18.88 5.46
CA ASN A 153 13.73 -19.71 5.58
C ASN A 153 12.51 -18.87 6.02
N ARG A 154 11.41 -19.02 5.28
CA ARG A 154 10.11 -18.38 5.56
C ARG A 154 9.65 -18.56 7.01
N LYS A 155 9.84 -19.74 7.61
CA LYS A 155 9.43 -20.00 9.00
C LYS A 155 10.10 -19.02 9.98
N THR A 156 11.40 -18.79 9.82
CA THR A 156 12.17 -17.87 10.65
C THR A 156 11.69 -16.43 10.49
N LEU A 157 11.42 -16.01 9.26
CA LEU A 157 10.91 -14.66 8.97
C LEU A 157 9.51 -14.44 9.57
N VAL A 158 8.61 -15.43 9.47
CA VAL A 158 7.26 -15.35 10.05
C VAL A 158 7.32 -15.17 11.57
N ILE A 159 8.15 -15.96 12.25
CA ILE A 159 8.35 -15.84 13.71
C ILE A 159 8.97 -14.46 14.04
N GLY A 160 9.97 -14.03 13.25
CA GLY A 160 10.61 -12.73 13.42
C GLY A 160 9.64 -11.55 13.29
N PHE A 161 8.76 -11.57 12.28
CA PHE A 161 7.72 -10.54 12.14
C PHE A 161 6.71 -10.55 13.28
N GLY A 162 6.32 -11.74 13.76
CA GLY A 162 5.46 -11.88 14.94
C GLY A 162 6.09 -11.23 16.17
N LEU A 163 7.36 -11.57 16.46
CA LEU A 163 8.10 -10.99 17.59
C LEU A 163 8.27 -9.48 17.46
N ALA A 164 8.69 -8.99 16.28
CA ALA A 164 8.84 -7.56 16.04
C ALA A 164 7.51 -6.80 16.18
N GLY A 165 6.42 -7.37 15.69
CA GLY A 165 5.08 -6.81 15.86
C GLY A 165 4.64 -6.77 17.33
N THR A 166 4.89 -7.84 18.09
CA THR A 166 4.59 -7.90 19.53
C THR A 166 5.42 -6.87 20.31
N ILE A 167 6.72 -6.75 20.03
CA ILE A 167 7.57 -5.73 20.65
C ILE A 167 7.05 -4.34 20.30
N GLY A 168 6.74 -4.08 19.03
CA GLY A 168 6.14 -2.83 18.56
C GLY A 168 4.84 -2.48 19.30
N ALA A 169 3.98 -3.47 19.54
CA ALA A 169 2.76 -3.29 20.31
C ALA A 169 3.05 -2.91 21.78
N ILE A 170 4.01 -3.60 22.43
CA ILE A 170 4.39 -3.36 23.82
C ILE A 170 4.97 -1.95 24.02
N ILE A 171 5.80 -1.46 23.08
CA ILE A 171 6.39 -0.12 23.16
C ILE A 171 5.43 1.01 22.75
N GLY A 172 4.18 0.67 22.40
CA GLY A 172 3.16 1.66 22.06
C GLY A 172 3.29 2.24 20.66
N PHE A 173 3.75 1.47 19.66
CA PHE A 173 3.81 1.90 18.26
C PHE A 173 2.49 2.46 17.73
N TYR A 174 1.36 2.00 18.28
CA TYR A 174 0.01 2.53 17.99
C TYR A 174 -0.08 4.06 18.12
N ASN A 175 0.63 4.66 19.08
CA ASN A 175 0.64 6.11 19.29
C ASN A 175 1.31 6.88 18.13
N TYR A 176 2.17 6.21 17.35
CA TYR A 176 2.87 6.77 16.20
C TYR A 176 2.23 6.39 14.87
N PHE A 177 1.06 5.74 14.88
CA PHE A 177 0.43 5.20 13.68
C PHE A 177 0.18 6.26 12.61
N GLY A 178 -0.33 7.43 12.98
CA GLY A 178 -0.55 8.54 12.05
C GLY A 178 0.75 9.01 11.38
N THR A 179 1.83 9.17 12.15
CA THR A 179 3.17 9.52 11.64
C THR A 179 3.71 8.45 10.70
N PHE A 180 3.51 7.17 11.04
CA PHE A 180 3.93 6.05 10.20
C PHE A 180 3.17 6.03 8.86
N ILE A 181 1.85 6.23 8.88
CA ILE A 181 1.02 6.33 7.67
C ILE A 181 1.48 7.50 6.80
N ASN A 182 1.79 8.66 7.40
CA ASN A 182 2.32 9.81 6.66
C ASN A 182 3.67 9.49 6.02
N PHE A 183 4.60 8.87 6.77
CA PHE A 183 5.87 8.41 6.22
C PHE A 183 5.65 7.48 5.00
N LEU A 184 4.78 6.47 5.10
CA LEU A 184 4.46 5.60 3.97
C LEU A 184 3.88 6.38 2.78
N ALA A 185 2.97 7.32 3.03
CA ALA A 185 2.37 8.17 2.00
C ALA A 185 3.39 9.00 1.23
N THR A 186 4.49 9.41 1.86
CA THR A 186 5.50 10.28 1.25
C THR A 186 6.60 9.49 0.54
N THR A 187 6.87 8.25 0.97
CA THR A 187 8.01 7.45 0.53
C THR A 187 7.65 6.39 -0.51
N ILE A 188 6.53 5.69 -0.34
CA ILE A 188 6.16 4.56 -1.21
C ILE A 188 5.68 5.00 -2.60
N PRO A 189 4.95 6.12 -2.81
CA PRO A 189 4.55 6.53 -4.16
C PRO A 189 5.73 6.72 -5.11
N ALA A 190 6.84 7.28 -4.60
CA ALA A 190 8.06 7.45 -5.40
C ALA A 190 8.61 6.10 -5.92
N LEU A 191 8.53 5.02 -5.12
CA LEU A 191 8.89 3.67 -5.60
C LEU A 191 7.98 3.22 -6.74
N GLY A 192 6.67 3.51 -6.65
CA GLY A 192 5.72 3.24 -7.73
C GLY A 192 6.13 3.94 -9.03
N GLY A 193 6.55 5.20 -8.95
CA GLY A 193 7.07 5.96 -10.10
C GLY A 193 8.31 5.31 -10.73
N VAL A 194 9.28 4.89 -9.91
CA VAL A 194 10.48 4.17 -10.36
C VAL A 194 10.10 2.87 -11.08
N PHE A 195 9.23 2.04 -10.50
CA PHE A 195 8.82 0.76 -11.12
C PHE A 195 8.08 0.96 -12.45
N ILE A 196 7.21 1.98 -12.52
CA ILE A 196 6.49 2.31 -13.76
C ILE A 196 7.49 2.71 -14.86
N ALA A 197 8.44 3.59 -14.54
CA ALA A 197 9.43 4.05 -15.51
C ALA A 197 10.38 2.93 -15.95
N ASP A 198 10.91 2.14 -15.01
CA ASP A 198 11.82 1.03 -15.33
C ASP A 198 11.14 0.02 -16.27
N TYR A 199 9.88 -0.34 -15.99
CA TYR A 199 9.13 -1.22 -16.88
C TYR A 199 8.80 -0.59 -18.24
N LEU A 200 8.25 0.62 -18.28
CA LEU A 200 7.78 1.24 -19.53
C LEU A 200 8.90 1.68 -20.46
N VAL A 201 10.06 2.04 -19.93
CA VAL A 201 11.20 2.58 -20.70
C VAL A 201 12.23 1.51 -20.99
N LYS A 202 12.65 0.74 -19.97
CA LYS A 202 13.77 -0.20 -20.09
C LYS A 202 13.31 -1.61 -20.45
N TYR A 203 12.29 -2.11 -19.78
CA TYR A 203 11.86 -3.51 -19.87
C TYR A 203 10.48 -3.70 -20.53
N ARG A 204 10.10 -2.78 -21.44
CA ARG A 204 8.77 -2.78 -22.10
C ARG A 204 8.48 -4.07 -22.86
N LYS A 205 9.53 -4.77 -23.31
CA LYS A 205 9.47 -6.04 -24.04
C LYS A 205 9.52 -7.28 -23.12
N GLY A 206 9.57 -7.08 -21.81
CA GLY A 206 9.74 -8.12 -20.79
C GLY A 206 11.07 -7.97 -20.04
N TYR A 207 11.07 -8.42 -18.79
CA TYR A 207 12.30 -8.52 -18.00
C TYR A 207 13.13 -9.73 -18.48
N PRO A 208 14.47 -9.58 -18.57
CA PRO A 208 15.36 -10.72 -18.81
C PRO A 208 15.38 -11.69 -17.63
N SER A 209 15.94 -12.89 -17.85
CA SER A 209 16.06 -13.90 -16.80
C SER A 209 16.87 -13.37 -15.60
N LEU A 210 16.40 -13.69 -14.40
CA LEU A 210 17.10 -13.39 -13.15
C LEU A 210 18.40 -14.21 -12.97
N GLU A 211 18.56 -15.29 -13.75
CA GLU A 211 19.73 -16.18 -13.68
C GLU A 211 20.92 -15.65 -14.50
N GLY A 212 20.74 -14.54 -15.24
CA GLY A 212 21.80 -13.88 -16.00
C GLY A 212 22.30 -12.59 -15.33
N ASN A 213 23.54 -12.20 -15.60
CA ASN A 213 24.13 -10.91 -15.19
C ASN A 213 23.58 -9.70 -16.00
N GLU A 214 22.42 -9.84 -16.64
CA GLU A 214 21.80 -8.78 -17.45
C GLU A 214 21.07 -7.74 -16.59
N ILE A 215 20.70 -8.11 -15.37
CA ILE A 215 20.10 -7.19 -14.38
C ILE A 215 21.18 -6.83 -13.36
N PRO A 216 21.52 -5.54 -13.21
CA PRO A 216 22.51 -5.11 -12.22
C PRO A 216 22.00 -5.42 -10.81
N ALA A 217 22.89 -5.89 -9.94
CA ALA A 217 22.56 -6.19 -8.53
C ALA A 217 22.03 -4.95 -7.78
N VAL A 218 22.51 -3.76 -8.15
CA VAL A 218 22.05 -2.47 -7.59
C VAL A 218 21.87 -1.46 -8.73
N ASN A 219 20.68 -0.88 -8.83
CA ASN A 219 20.41 0.27 -9.70
C ASN A 219 20.46 1.57 -8.88
N TRP A 220 21.63 2.18 -8.81
CA TRP A 220 21.80 3.48 -8.12
C TRP A 220 20.97 4.61 -8.73
N GLY A 221 20.68 4.56 -10.03
CA GLY A 221 19.80 5.53 -10.70
C GLY A 221 18.39 5.51 -10.09
N ALA A 222 17.86 4.30 -9.85
CA ALA A 222 16.56 4.10 -9.22
C ALA A 222 16.53 4.62 -7.77
N PHE A 223 17.60 4.42 -6.99
CA PHE A 223 17.69 4.99 -5.64
C PHE A 223 17.74 6.51 -5.64
N ILE A 224 18.47 7.13 -6.58
CA ILE A 224 18.52 8.58 -6.75
C ILE A 224 17.13 9.11 -7.18
N ALA A 225 16.49 8.48 -8.16
CA ALA A 225 15.15 8.82 -8.61
C ALA A 225 14.13 8.75 -7.47
N TRP A 226 14.21 7.70 -6.65
CA TRP A 226 13.39 7.54 -5.46
C TRP A 226 13.62 8.66 -4.43
N GLY A 227 14.88 8.93 -4.07
CA GLY A 227 15.23 9.98 -3.11
C GLY A 227 14.81 11.38 -3.57
N LEU A 228 15.02 11.70 -4.85
CA LEU A 228 14.59 12.97 -5.44
C LEU A 228 13.07 13.07 -5.56
N GLY A 229 12.38 11.96 -5.83
CA GLY A 229 10.93 11.88 -5.73
C GLY A 229 10.44 12.24 -4.33
N ILE A 230 11.05 11.69 -3.28
CA ILE A 230 10.73 12.04 -1.88
C ILE A 230 11.03 13.51 -1.59
N ALA A 231 12.10 14.08 -2.13
CA ALA A 231 12.41 15.50 -1.91
C ALA A 231 11.31 16.44 -2.42
N THR A 232 10.47 16.01 -3.36
CA THR A 232 9.32 16.82 -3.84
C THR A 232 8.24 17.05 -2.79
N ASN A 233 8.24 16.27 -1.69
CA ASN A 233 7.34 16.49 -0.56
C ASN A 233 7.50 17.90 0.03
N TYR A 234 8.65 18.56 -0.14
CA TYR A 234 8.93 19.90 0.38
C TYR A 234 8.55 21.05 -0.56
N VAL A 235 8.09 20.77 -1.78
CA VAL A 235 7.84 21.80 -2.81
C VAL A 235 6.48 22.53 -2.61
N GLY A 236 5.60 22.00 -1.75
CA GLY A 236 4.35 22.66 -1.34
C GLY A 236 3.31 22.88 -2.45
N PHE A 237 3.57 22.42 -3.67
CA PHE A 237 2.73 22.64 -4.85
C PHE A 237 1.88 21.41 -5.18
N GLY A 238 0.57 21.58 -5.37
CA GLY A 238 -0.33 20.50 -5.81
C GLY A 238 -0.47 19.35 -4.81
N ILE A 239 -0.78 18.16 -5.33
CA ILE A 239 -0.86 16.93 -4.53
C ILE A 239 0.54 16.33 -4.44
N THR A 240 1.11 16.40 -3.25
CA THR A 240 2.45 15.94 -2.92
C THR A 240 2.77 14.54 -3.48
N GLN A 241 1.88 13.56 -3.31
CA GLN A 241 2.11 12.18 -3.74
C GLN A 241 2.17 12.04 -5.27
N VAL A 242 1.44 12.88 -6.00
CA VAL A 242 1.48 12.89 -7.47
C VAL A 242 2.84 13.40 -7.95
N ASN A 243 3.36 14.46 -7.32
CA ASN A 243 4.70 14.97 -7.62
C ASN A 243 5.77 13.91 -7.37
N CYS A 244 5.67 13.19 -6.24
CA CYS A 244 6.60 12.11 -5.90
C CYS A 244 6.66 11.04 -7.01
N ILE A 245 5.50 10.62 -7.54
CA ILE A 245 5.42 9.62 -8.61
C ILE A 245 6.02 10.19 -9.91
N ILE A 246 5.60 11.38 -10.32
CA ILE A 246 5.98 11.96 -11.61
C ILE A 246 7.48 12.22 -11.65
N VAL A 247 8.04 12.83 -10.60
CA VAL A 247 9.47 13.16 -10.55
C VAL A 247 10.32 11.90 -10.47
N ALA A 248 9.96 10.93 -9.64
CA ALA A 248 10.68 9.66 -9.58
C ALA A 248 10.63 8.91 -10.93
N ALA A 249 9.46 8.88 -11.59
CA ALA A 249 9.31 8.26 -12.90
C ALA A 249 10.12 8.98 -13.98
N ALA A 250 10.12 10.32 -14.00
CA ALA A 250 10.86 11.10 -14.98
C ALA A 250 12.38 10.90 -14.82
N ILE A 251 12.88 10.94 -13.60
CA ILE A 251 14.32 10.76 -13.32
C ILE A 251 14.75 9.33 -13.66
N GLU A 252 13.98 8.32 -13.27
CA GLU A 252 14.31 6.93 -13.62
C GLU A 252 14.22 6.69 -15.13
N ALA A 253 13.26 7.31 -15.83
CA ALA A 253 13.20 7.25 -17.28
C ALA A 253 14.47 7.81 -17.94
N VAL A 254 15.01 8.91 -17.43
CA VAL A 254 16.27 9.50 -17.91
C VAL A 254 17.44 8.53 -17.66
N PHE A 255 17.56 7.98 -16.45
CA PHE A 255 18.61 7.00 -16.13
C PHE A 255 18.48 5.73 -16.98
N ALA A 256 17.26 5.24 -17.20
CA ALA A 256 16.97 4.09 -18.04
C ALA A 256 17.44 4.33 -19.48
N VAL A 257 17.12 5.48 -20.09
CA VAL A 257 17.58 5.84 -21.44
C VAL A 257 19.10 5.93 -21.52
N ILE A 258 19.75 6.56 -20.54
CA ILE A 258 21.21 6.68 -20.48
C ILE A 258 21.86 5.30 -20.37
N SER A 259 21.32 4.42 -19.52
CA SER A 259 21.83 3.06 -19.33
C SER A 259 21.70 2.21 -20.60
N ALA A 260 20.56 2.32 -21.30
CA ALA A 260 20.32 1.62 -22.56
C ALA A 260 21.28 2.09 -23.67
N LYS A 261 21.53 3.40 -23.77
CA LYS A 261 22.53 3.95 -24.71
C LYS A 261 23.91 3.40 -24.41
N ARG A 262 24.36 3.43 -23.15
CA ARG A 262 25.68 2.88 -22.75
C ARG A 262 25.81 1.38 -23.06
N ALA A 263 24.76 0.60 -22.84
CA ALA A 263 24.75 -0.83 -23.15
C ALA A 263 24.88 -1.10 -24.65
N ASN A 264 24.17 -0.34 -25.49
CA ASN A 264 24.27 -0.43 -26.95
C ASN A 264 25.65 -0.03 -27.47
N THR A 265 26.25 1.04 -26.93
CA THR A 265 27.61 1.46 -27.30
C THR A 265 28.65 0.40 -26.94
N LYS A 266 28.55 -0.24 -25.77
CA LYS A 266 29.43 -1.34 -25.39
C LYS A 266 29.28 -2.56 -26.30
N LYS A 267 28.05 -2.90 -26.70
CA LYS A 267 27.81 -3.99 -27.66
C LYS A 267 28.40 -3.68 -29.04
N ALA A 268 28.25 -2.45 -29.55
CA ALA A 268 28.83 -2.04 -30.82
C ALA A 268 30.37 -2.12 -30.81
N ALA A 269 31.01 -1.62 -29.75
CA ALA A 269 32.46 -1.68 -29.59
C ALA A 269 32.99 -3.14 -29.45
N ALA A 270 32.24 -4.02 -28.79
CA ALA A 270 32.62 -5.44 -28.68
C ALA A 270 32.54 -6.19 -30.02
N VAL A 271 31.59 -5.81 -30.89
CA VAL A 271 31.46 -6.37 -32.25
C VAL A 271 32.61 -5.90 -33.14
N GLU A 272 32.99 -4.62 -33.07
CA GLU A 272 34.15 -4.09 -33.82
C GLU A 272 35.46 -4.80 -33.46
N ILE A 273 35.68 -5.13 -32.18
CA ILE A 273 36.87 -5.86 -31.71
C ILE A 273 36.88 -7.31 -32.18
N GLN A 274 35.73 -7.96 -32.40
CA GLN A 274 35.67 -9.33 -32.92
C GLN A 274 35.89 -9.42 -34.44
N HIS A 275 35.78 -8.30 -35.16
CA HIS A 275 35.97 -8.21 -36.61
C HIS A 275 37.30 -7.57 -37.03
N ALA A 276 38.14 -7.16 -36.07
CA ALA A 276 39.51 -6.69 -36.27
C ALA A 276 40.52 -7.78 -35.95
#